data_AF-A0A8B7V349-F1
#
_entry.id   AF-A0A8B7V349-F1
#
_cell.length_a   1.000
_cell.length_b   1.000
_cell.length_c   1.000
_cell.angle_alpha   90.00
_cell.angle_beta   90.00
_cell.angle_gamma   90.00
#
_symmetry.space_group_name_H-M   'P 1'
#
loop_
_entity.id
_entity.type
_entity.pdbx_description
1 polymer ?
#
loop_
_entity_poly.entity_id
_entity_poly.type
_entity_poly.pdbx_seq_one_letter_code
_entity_poly.pdbx_strand_id
1 'polypeptide(L)'
;MGAVIKIIEFKKLANWKEEETFRPNMFFLLLLPPIIFESGYSLHKGNFFQNIGSITLFAVFGTAISAFVVGGGIYFLGQADVISKLNMTDSFAFGSLISAVDPVATIAIFNALHVDPVLNMLVFGESILNDAVSIVLTKPLILCGECPGQDSWIM
;
A
#
# COMPACT_ATOMS: atom_id res chain seq x y z
N MET A 1 34.25 -14.97 38.60
CA MET A 1 34.30 -15.62 37.27
C MET A 1 32.99 -15.44 36.47
N GLY A 2 31.80 -15.68 37.04
CA GLY A 2 30.52 -15.60 36.30
C GLY A 2 30.10 -14.22 35.75
N ALA A 3 30.48 -13.12 36.41
CA ALA A 3 30.15 -11.77 35.95
C ALA A 3 30.86 -11.40 34.64
N VAL A 4 32.11 -11.86 34.45
CA VAL A 4 32.91 -11.60 33.25
C VAL A 4 32.32 -12.35 32.05
N ILE A 5 31.84 -13.58 32.27
CA ILE A 5 31.18 -14.40 31.25
C ILE A 5 29.87 -13.74 30.79
N LYS A 6 29.06 -13.23 31.73
CA LYS A 6 27.84 -12.47 31.39
C LYS A 6 28.12 -11.19 30.61
N ILE A 7 29.20 -10.47 30.91
CA ILE A 7 29.55 -9.23 30.20
C ILE A 7 30.04 -9.55 28.78
N ILE A 8 30.80 -10.62 28.61
CA ILE A 8 31.27 -11.07 27.29
C ILE A 8 30.10 -11.61 26.45
N GLU A 9 29.20 -12.40 27.03
CA GLU A 9 27.98 -12.84 26.35
C GLU A 9 27.05 -11.66 26.04
N PHE A 10 26.86 -10.72 26.96
CA PHE A 10 26.00 -9.55 26.74
C PHE A 10 26.56 -8.63 25.66
N LYS A 11 27.89 -8.40 25.62
CA LYS A 11 28.53 -7.68 24.50
C LYS A 11 28.42 -8.44 23.20
N LYS A 12 28.55 -9.77 23.23
CA LYS A 12 28.38 -10.61 22.04
C LYS A 12 26.94 -10.51 21.53
N LEU A 13 25.93 -10.70 22.39
CA LEU A 13 24.50 -10.56 22.10
C LEU A 13 24.10 -9.15 21.65
N ALA A 14 24.72 -8.10 22.21
CA ALA A 14 24.51 -6.73 21.77
C ALA A 14 25.05 -6.49 20.35
N ASN A 15 26.19 -7.12 19.99
CA ASN A 15 26.76 -7.04 18.64
C ASN A 15 25.92 -7.76 17.57
N TRP A 16 25.26 -8.88 17.90
CA TRP A 16 24.40 -9.59 16.94
C TRP A 16 23.07 -8.90 16.65
N LYS A 17 22.70 -7.87 17.42
CA LYS A 17 21.40 -7.19 17.26
C LYS A 17 21.43 -6.08 16.20
N GLU A 18 22.60 -5.69 15.71
CA GLU A 18 22.73 -4.58 14.73
C GLU A 18 23.00 -4.99 13.27
N GLU A 19 23.24 -6.27 12.93
CA GLU A 19 23.68 -6.64 11.56
C GLU A 19 22.85 -7.67 10.78
N GLU A 20 21.59 -7.96 11.15
CA GLU A 20 20.73 -8.88 10.37
C GLU A 20 19.38 -8.25 9.98
N THR A 21 19.36 -6.96 9.63
CA THR A 21 18.22 -6.37 8.92
C THR A 21 18.61 -6.13 7.47
N PHE A 22 18.18 -7.04 6.59
CA PHE A 22 18.27 -6.83 5.14
C PHE A 22 17.66 -5.47 4.81
N ARG A 23 18.46 -4.59 4.17
CA ARG A 23 18.00 -3.27 3.73
C ARG A 23 16.80 -3.47 2.80
N PRO A 24 15.58 -3.04 3.17
CA PRO A 24 14.39 -3.27 2.34
C PRO A 24 14.60 -2.72 0.93
N ASN A 25 15.23 -1.54 0.80
CA ASN A 25 15.55 -0.96 -0.50
C ASN A 25 16.41 -1.85 -1.39
N MET A 26 17.43 -2.54 -0.84
CA MET A 26 18.26 -3.45 -1.64
C MET A 26 17.48 -4.71 -2.04
N PHE A 27 16.64 -5.22 -1.14
CA PHE A 27 15.73 -6.33 -1.45
C PHE A 27 14.76 -5.95 -2.58
N PHE A 28 14.10 -4.80 -2.47
CA PHE A 28 13.16 -4.32 -3.48
C PHE A 28 13.86 -4.04 -4.81
N LEU A 29 14.97 -3.30 -4.83
CA LEU A 29 15.69 -2.95 -6.07
C LEU A 29 16.33 -4.15 -6.78
N LEU A 30 16.67 -5.22 -6.08
CA LEU A 30 17.33 -6.37 -6.69
C LEU A 30 16.33 -7.46 -7.13
N LEU A 31 15.27 -7.69 -6.35
CA LEU A 31 14.32 -8.78 -6.61
C LEU A 31 13.10 -8.34 -7.43
N LEU A 32 12.56 -7.12 -7.24
CA LEU A 32 11.39 -6.70 -8.03
C LEU A 32 11.66 -6.63 -9.53
N PRO A 33 12.74 -5.98 -10.01
CA PRO A 33 12.84 -5.70 -11.44
C PRO A 33 12.86 -6.97 -12.30
N PRO A 34 13.62 -8.03 -11.96
CA PRO A 34 13.55 -9.30 -12.70
C PRO A 34 12.17 -9.94 -12.63
N ILE A 35 11.54 -9.93 -11.45
CA ILE A 35 10.24 -10.56 -11.22
C ILE A 35 9.15 -9.87 -12.04
N ILE A 36 9.04 -8.54 -11.94
CA ILE A 36 8.05 -7.74 -12.67
C ILE A 36 8.26 -7.91 -14.17
N PHE A 37 9.50 -7.87 -14.64
CA PHE A 37 9.84 -8.04 -16.06
C PHE A 37 9.40 -9.40 -16.61
N GLU A 38 9.63 -10.49 -15.87
CA GLU A 38 9.22 -11.83 -16.27
C GLU A 38 7.69 -11.98 -16.32
N SER A 39 6.97 -11.48 -15.31
CA SER A 39 5.49 -11.43 -15.34
C SER A 39 4.95 -10.60 -16.50
N GLY A 40 5.55 -9.42 -16.73
CA GLY A 40 5.11 -8.51 -17.79
C GLY A 40 5.39 -9.06 -19.19
N TYR A 41 6.47 -9.83 -19.37
CA TYR A 41 6.82 -10.46 -20.65
C TYR A 41 5.94 -11.68 -20.96
N SER A 42 5.53 -12.45 -19.95
CA SER A 42 4.62 -13.60 -20.06
C SER A 42 3.16 -13.19 -20.35
N LEU A 43 2.81 -11.92 -20.13
CA LEU A 43 1.46 -11.40 -20.27
C LEU A 43 1.01 -11.34 -21.75
N HIS A 44 0.01 -12.14 -22.11
CA HIS A 44 -0.64 -12.07 -23.42
C HIS A 44 -1.52 -10.81 -23.52
N LYS A 45 -0.97 -9.74 -24.11
CA LYS A 45 -1.65 -8.43 -24.29
C LYS A 45 -3.05 -8.51 -24.90
N GLY A 46 -3.36 -9.52 -25.71
CA GLY A 46 -4.68 -9.72 -26.33
C GLY A 46 -5.81 -9.97 -25.32
N ASN A 47 -5.55 -10.76 -24.26
CA ASN A 47 -6.54 -11.06 -23.23
C ASN A 47 -6.71 -9.91 -22.23
N PHE A 48 -5.71 -9.01 -22.14
CA PHE A 48 -5.73 -7.80 -21.32
C PHE A 48 -6.86 -6.86 -21.70
N PHE A 49 -6.90 -6.48 -22.97
CA PHE A 49 -7.91 -5.55 -23.45
C PHE A 49 -9.31 -6.17 -23.52
N GLN A 50 -9.43 -7.49 -23.62
CA GLN A 50 -10.73 -8.18 -23.57
C GLN A 50 -11.39 -8.14 -22.19
N ASN A 51 -10.58 -8.19 -21.11
CA ASN A 51 -11.08 -8.23 -19.73
C ASN A 51 -10.99 -6.88 -19.00
N ILE A 52 -10.68 -5.80 -19.72
CA ILE A 52 -10.46 -4.46 -19.14
C ILE A 52 -11.67 -3.96 -18.34
N GLY A 53 -12.88 -4.37 -18.73
CA GLY A 53 -14.11 -4.06 -18.00
C GLY A 53 -14.12 -4.62 -16.58
N SER A 54 -13.79 -5.91 -16.42
CA SER A 54 -13.70 -6.55 -15.10
C SER A 54 -12.58 -5.94 -14.26
N ILE A 55 -11.43 -5.64 -14.86
CA ILE A 55 -10.29 -5.01 -14.18
C ILE A 55 -10.70 -3.62 -13.65
N THR A 56 -11.35 -2.82 -14.49
CA THR A 56 -11.82 -1.48 -14.11
C THR A 56 -12.90 -1.55 -13.04
N LEU A 57 -13.81 -2.53 -13.13
CA LEU A 57 -14.85 -2.74 -12.13
C LEU A 57 -14.22 -3.07 -10.76
N PHE A 58 -13.30 -4.05 -10.71
CA PHE A 58 -12.61 -4.41 -9.47
C PHE A 58 -11.77 -3.29 -8.91
N ALA A 59 -11.03 -2.56 -9.77
CA ALA A 59 -10.25 -1.40 -9.33
C ALA A 59 -11.16 -0.33 -8.73
N VAL A 60 -12.20 0.12 -9.44
CA VAL A 60 -13.05 1.21 -8.94
C VAL A 60 -13.84 0.79 -7.69
N PHE A 61 -14.54 -0.35 -7.74
CA PHE A 61 -15.36 -0.79 -6.61
C PHE A 61 -14.51 -1.22 -5.42
N GLY A 62 -13.42 -1.96 -5.65
CA GLY A 62 -12.52 -2.40 -4.59
C GLY A 62 -11.88 -1.22 -3.86
N THR A 63 -11.34 -0.25 -4.62
CA THR A 63 -10.73 0.96 -4.06
C THR A 63 -11.74 1.81 -3.30
N ALA A 64 -12.96 1.98 -3.85
CA ALA A 64 -14.01 2.74 -3.19
C ALA A 64 -14.43 2.10 -1.86
N ILE A 65 -14.70 0.78 -1.85
CA ILE A 65 -15.09 0.07 -0.63
C ILE A 65 -13.96 0.14 0.40
N SER A 66 -12.71 -0.07 -0.02
CA SER A 66 -11.54 0.05 0.86
C SER A 66 -11.44 1.44 1.49
N ALA A 67 -11.57 2.50 0.68
CA ALA A 67 -11.55 3.88 1.15
C ALA A 67 -12.69 4.18 2.14
N PHE A 68 -13.90 3.67 1.89
CA PHE A 68 -15.04 3.84 2.79
C PHE A 68 -14.85 3.10 4.12
N VAL A 69 -14.35 1.86 4.08
CA VAL A 69 -14.14 1.05 5.29
C VAL A 69 -13.03 1.64 6.15
N VAL A 70 -11.89 2.01 5.55
CA VAL A 70 -10.76 2.59 6.29
C VAL A 70 -11.11 4.00 6.79
N GLY A 71 -11.62 4.87 5.91
CA GLY A 71 -11.97 6.24 6.27
C GLY A 71 -13.11 6.32 7.29
N GLY A 72 -14.16 5.52 7.11
CA GLY A 72 -15.24 5.38 8.08
C GLY A 72 -14.75 4.78 9.40
N GLY A 73 -13.92 3.74 9.35
CA GLY A 73 -13.33 3.12 10.53
C GLY A 73 -12.54 4.12 11.38
N ILE A 74 -11.68 4.93 10.75
CA ILE A 74 -10.92 5.98 11.43
C ILE A 74 -11.83 7.04 12.04
N TYR A 75 -12.85 7.47 11.30
CA TYR A 75 -13.82 8.45 11.80
C TYR A 75 -14.58 7.93 13.05
N PHE A 76 -15.08 6.69 13.01
CA PHE A 76 -15.76 6.07 14.15
C PHE A 76 -14.83 5.83 15.34
N LEU A 77 -13.58 5.41 15.11
CA LEU A 77 -12.57 5.23 16.15
C LEU A 77 -12.16 6.57 16.79
N GLY A 78 -12.13 7.66 16.02
CA GLY A 78 -11.92 9.01 16.52
C GLY A 78 -13.07 9.49 17.41
N GLN A 79 -14.31 9.15 17.06
CA GLN A 79 -15.48 9.43 17.90
C GLN A 79 -15.50 8.61 19.20
N ALA A 80 -14.93 7.41 19.17
CA ALA A 80 -14.76 6.55 20.34
C ALA A 80 -13.57 6.94 21.25
N ASP A 81 -12.88 8.05 20.94
CA ASP A 81 -11.71 8.57 21.68
C ASP A 81 -10.51 7.60 21.75
N VAL A 82 -10.44 6.63 20.82
CA VAL A 82 -9.34 5.66 20.72
C VAL A 82 -8.18 6.22 19.88
N ILE A 83 -8.50 7.08 18.90
CA ILE A 83 -7.57 7.70 17.96
C ILE A 83 -7.81 9.22 17.95
N SER A 84 -6.80 10.00 17.56
CA SER A 84 -6.93 11.44 17.33
C SER A 84 -8.18 11.78 16.50
N LYS A 85 -8.96 12.76 16.98
CA LYS A 85 -10.16 13.24 16.26
C LYS A 85 -9.74 13.94 14.98
N LEU A 86 -9.94 13.24 13.87
CA LEU A 86 -9.82 13.78 12.53
C LEU A 86 -11.20 14.21 12.02
N ASN A 87 -11.24 15.26 11.22
CA ASN A 87 -12.47 15.61 10.52
C ASN A 87 -12.88 14.46 9.60
N MET A 88 -14.18 14.40 9.29
CA MET A 88 -14.72 13.41 8.37
C MET A 88 -13.97 13.46 7.03
N THR A 89 -13.73 14.65 6.50
CA THR A 89 -13.02 14.87 5.23
C THR A 89 -11.58 14.34 5.26
N ASP A 90 -10.84 14.59 6.35
CA ASP A 90 -9.46 14.13 6.52
C ASP A 90 -9.39 12.60 6.68
N SER A 91 -10.37 12.02 7.38
CA SER A 91 -10.47 10.57 7.58
C SER A 91 -10.71 9.85 6.26
N PHE A 92 -11.61 10.37 5.41
CA PHE A 92 -11.85 9.81 4.08
C PHE A 92 -10.71 10.10 3.11
N ALA A 93 -10.03 11.24 3.20
CA ALA A 93 -8.84 11.52 2.40
C ALA A 93 -7.72 10.52 2.74
N PHE A 94 -7.51 10.23 4.03
CA PHE A 94 -6.57 9.20 4.47
C PHE A 94 -6.99 7.80 3.99
N GLY A 95 -8.26 7.43 4.17
CA GLY A 95 -8.78 6.14 3.71
C GLY A 95 -8.62 5.97 2.19
N SER A 96 -8.81 7.03 1.43
CA SER A 96 -8.61 7.05 -0.01
C SER A 96 -7.14 6.96 -0.42
N LEU A 97 -6.20 7.52 0.34
CA LEU A 97 -4.76 7.38 0.05
C LEU A 97 -4.27 5.96 0.31
N ILE A 98 -4.76 5.33 1.37
CA ILE A 98 -4.35 3.99 1.79
C ILE A 98 -5.01 2.88 0.96
N SER A 99 -6.11 3.17 0.25
CA SER A 99 -6.77 2.18 -0.60
C SER A 99 -5.97 1.82 -1.86
N ALA A 100 -4.92 2.58 -2.17
CA ALA A 100 -3.95 2.22 -3.21
C ALA A 100 -3.14 0.99 -2.81
N VAL A 101 -3.19 -0.08 -3.62
CA VAL A 101 -2.54 -1.38 -3.34
C VAL A 101 -1.35 -1.59 -4.26
N ASP A 102 -0.20 -1.98 -3.69
CA ASP A 102 0.98 -2.40 -4.44
C ASP A 102 0.96 -3.91 -4.72
N PRO A 103 0.92 -4.36 -6.00
CA PRO A 103 0.81 -5.77 -6.34
C PRO A 103 2.16 -6.48 -6.42
N VAL A 104 3.26 -5.80 -6.15
CA VAL A 104 4.63 -6.30 -6.31
C VAL A 104 4.85 -7.68 -5.68
N ALA A 105 4.47 -7.82 -4.40
CA ALA A 105 4.75 -9.04 -3.65
C ALA A 105 3.81 -10.18 -4.07
N THR A 106 2.55 -9.85 -4.35
CA THR A 106 1.54 -10.80 -4.83
C THR A 106 1.87 -11.33 -6.21
N ILE A 107 2.31 -10.47 -7.14
CA ILE A 107 2.77 -10.88 -8.48
C ILE A 107 4.00 -11.77 -8.38
N ALA A 108 4.95 -11.45 -7.49
CA ALA A 108 6.13 -12.27 -7.26
C ALA A 108 5.78 -13.71 -6.86
N ILE A 109 4.83 -13.85 -5.93
CA ILE A 109 4.37 -15.15 -5.45
C ILE A 109 3.59 -15.87 -6.55
N PHE A 110 2.74 -15.18 -7.30
CA PHE A 110 1.95 -15.78 -8.38
C PHE A 110 2.82 -16.33 -9.50
N ASN A 111 3.90 -15.63 -9.85
CA ASN A 111 4.90 -16.13 -10.78
C ASN A 111 5.60 -17.38 -10.23
N ALA A 112 6.02 -17.36 -8.96
CA ALA A 112 6.67 -18.51 -8.34
C ALA A 112 5.75 -19.75 -8.30
N LEU A 113 4.44 -19.53 -8.11
CA LEU A 113 3.43 -20.58 -8.06
C LEU A 113 2.89 -21.01 -9.45
N HIS A 114 3.37 -20.40 -10.54
CA HIS A 114 2.88 -20.67 -11.91
C HIS A 114 1.35 -20.54 -12.02
N VAL A 115 0.79 -19.50 -11.41
CA VAL A 115 -0.65 -19.18 -11.44
C VAL A 115 -1.08 -18.81 -12.86
N ASP A 116 -2.38 -18.99 -13.16
CA ASP A 116 -2.97 -18.62 -14.44
C ASP A 116 -2.61 -17.18 -14.86
N PRO A 117 -2.10 -16.98 -16.09
CA PRO A 117 -1.68 -15.66 -16.56
C PRO A 117 -2.82 -14.63 -16.56
N VAL A 118 -4.07 -15.05 -16.69
CA VAL A 118 -5.26 -14.19 -16.63
C VAL A 118 -5.43 -13.61 -15.22
N LEU A 119 -5.17 -14.38 -14.16
CA LEU A 119 -5.30 -13.91 -12.78
C LEU A 119 -4.18 -12.92 -12.42
N ASN A 120 -2.95 -13.21 -12.83
CA ASN A 120 -1.81 -12.31 -12.66
C ASN A 120 -2.08 -10.96 -13.34
N MET A 121 -2.61 -11.02 -14.56
CA MET A 121 -3.00 -9.87 -15.35
C MET A 121 -4.13 -9.05 -14.72
N LEU A 122 -5.15 -9.71 -14.15
CA LEU A 122 -6.25 -9.05 -13.43
C LEU A 122 -5.74 -8.27 -12.23
N VAL A 123 -4.89 -8.87 -11.39
CA VAL A 123 -4.34 -8.23 -10.18
C VAL A 123 -3.41 -7.07 -10.56
N PHE A 124 -2.51 -7.28 -11.53
CA PHE A 124 -1.65 -6.21 -12.02
C PHE A 124 -2.43 -5.01 -12.56
N GLY A 125 -3.47 -5.27 -13.36
CA GLY A 125 -4.32 -4.23 -13.91
C GLY A 125 -5.16 -3.52 -12.86
N GLU A 126 -5.69 -4.26 -11.88
CA GLU A 126 -6.47 -3.70 -10.76
C GLU A 126 -5.62 -2.72 -9.98
N SER A 127 -4.39 -3.10 -9.66
CA SER A 127 -3.52 -2.27 -8.85
C SER A 127 -3.01 -1.02 -9.56
N ILE A 128 -2.74 -1.08 -10.87
CA ILE A 128 -2.42 0.13 -11.67
C ILE A 128 -3.61 1.10 -11.70
N LEU A 129 -4.83 0.59 -11.87
CA LEU A 129 -6.01 1.44 -11.93
C LEU A 129 -6.40 1.99 -10.55
N ASN A 130 -6.17 1.25 -9.47
CA ASN A 130 -6.51 1.71 -8.13
C ASN A 130 -5.73 2.99 -7.74
N ASP A 131 -4.49 3.15 -8.20
CA ASP A 131 -3.68 4.35 -7.97
C ASP A 131 -4.33 5.60 -8.60
N ALA A 132 -4.87 5.46 -9.80
CA ALA A 132 -5.57 6.56 -10.45
C ALA A 132 -6.87 6.90 -9.69
N VAL A 133 -7.62 5.87 -9.27
CA VAL A 133 -8.88 6.03 -8.55
C VAL A 133 -8.67 6.65 -7.17
N SER A 134 -7.65 6.21 -6.42
CA SER A 134 -7.29 6.72 -5.10
C SER A 134 -6.92 8.21 -5.16
N ILE A 135 -6.15 8.63 -6.18
CA ILE A 135 -5.82 10.04 -6.39
C ILE A 135 -7.06 10.87 -6.72
N VAL A 136 -7.94 10.36 -7.59
CA VAL A 136 -9.18 11.06 -7.98
C VAL A 136 -10.14 11.22 -6.80
N LEU A 137 -10.19 10.23 -5.90
CA LEU A 137 -10.99 10.28 -4.68
C LEU A 137 -10.37 11.22 -3.63
N THR A 138 -9.05 11.21 -3.47
CA THR A 138 -8.35 12.01 -2.45
C THR A 138 -8.38 13.51 -2.76
N LYS A 139 -8.10 13.91 -4.02
CA LYS A 139 -7.97 15.31 -4.42
C LYS A 139 -9.14 16.22 -3.99
N PRO A 140 -10.41 15.91 -4.30
CA PRO A 140 -11.53 16.76 -3.90
C PRO A 140 -11.74 16.80 -2.38
N LEU A 141 -11.38 15.74 -1.66
CA LEU A 141 -11.50 15.69 -0.20
C LEU A 141 -10.49 16.64 0.46
N ILE A 142 -9.23 16.61 0.03
CA ILE A 142 -8.21 17.54 0.55
C ILE A 142 -8.60 18.98 0.25
N LEU A 143 -9.03 19.28 -0.99
CA LEU A 143 -9.49 20.61 -1.37
C LEU A 143 -10.72 21.10 -0.59
N CYS A 144 -11.59 20.19 -0.16
CA CYS A 144 -12.75 20.53 0.67
C CYS A 144 -12.38 20.72 2.15
N GLY A 145 -11.36 20.01 2.63
CA GLY A 145 -10.79 20.21 3.97
C GLY A 145 -10.06 21.56 4.08
N GLU A 146 -9.40 21.97 3.01
CA GLU A 146 -8.78 23.29 2.83
C GLU A 146 -9.84 24.33 2.42
N CYS A 147 -10.83 24.58 3.27
CA CYS A 147 -11.73 25.69 3.03
C CYS A 147 -10.91 27.01 3.13
N PRO A 148 -10.92 27.88 2.10
CA PRO A 148 -10.10 29.10 2.07
C PRO A 148 -10.66 30.11 3.07
N GLY A 149 -10.17 30.04 4.31
CA GLY A 149 -10.61 30.91 5.40
C GLY A 149 -9.93 30.70 6.75
N GLN A 150 -9.05 29.71 6.90
CA GLN A 150 -8.38 29.41 8.18
C GLN A 150 -6.92 29.90 8.27
N ASP A 151 -6.41 30.58 7.24
CA ASP A 151 -5.01 31.05 7.18
C ASP A 151 -4.86 32.58 7.17
N SER A 152 -5.97 33.34 7.22
CA SER A 152 -5.94 34.81 7.09
C SER A 152 -5.70 35.59 8.39
N TRP A 153 -5.45 34.93 9.53
CA TRP A 153 -5.27 35.58 10.84
C TRP A 153 -3.92 35.27 11.51
N ILE A 154 -2.97 34.69 10.76
CA ILE A 154 -1.57 34.55 11.15
C ILE A 154 -0.66 35.23 10.12
N MET A 155 -0.84 36.55 9.97
CA MET A 155 0.17 37.52 9.58
C MET A 155 -0.11 38.85 10.27
#